data_AF-A0A225VL06-F1
#
_entry.id   AF-A0A225VL06-F1
#
_cell.length_a   1.000
_cell.length_b   1.000
_cell.length_c   1.000
_cell.angle_alpha   90.00
_cell.angle_beta   90.00
_cell.angle_gamma   90.00
#
_symmetry.space_group_name_H-M   'P 1'
#
loop_
_entity.id
_entity.type
_entity.pdbx_description
1 polymer ?
#
loop_
_entity_poly.entity_id
_entity_poly.type
_entity_poly.pdbx_seq_one_letter_code
_entity_poly.pdbx_strand_id
1 'polypeptide(L)'
;MRSLYRLARRSSVSRVYTRPFFNVRGLATEAFVSRHYQMQDPKDVSDFLRRKSLAVRETDTHFVVRDCPFCHATHGKADNLFKMYVHKTQGVYKCHRCGSAGSWFDFKHKLQGN
;
A
#
# COMPACT_ATOMS: atom_id res chain seq x y z
N MET A 1 -0.85 -67.56 -26.42
CA MET A 1 -0.40 -67.01 -27.71
C MET A 1 -1.50 -66.12 -28.29
N ARG A 2 -1.16 -64.85 -28.62
CA ARG A 2 -1.91 -63.87 -29.46
C ARG A 2 -3.22 -63.33 -28.87
N SER A 3 -3.26 -62.09 -28.40
CA SER A 3 -3.54 -60.85 -29.19
C SER A 3 -4.92 -60.91 -29.84
N LEU A 4 -5.87 -60.01 -29.56
CA LEU A 4 -5.93 -58.69 -30.18
C LEU A 4 -6.79 -57.72 -29.36
N TYR A 5 -6.16 -56.66 -28.83
CA TYR A 5 -6.84 -55.45 -28.35
C TYR A 5 -7.34 -54.64 -29.56
N ARG A 6 -8.64 -54.33 -29.63
CA ARG A 6 -9.18 -53.33 -30.57
C ARG A 6 -9.19 -51.96 -29.91
N LEU A 7 -8.30 -51.10 -30.38
CA LEU A 7 -8.17 -49.69 -30.04
C LEU A 7 -9.37 -48.88 -30.56
N ALA A 8 -10.16 -48.30 -29.67
CA ALA A 8 -11.05 -47.19 -29.99
C ALA A 8 -10.26 -45.87 -29.85
N ARG A 9 -9.89 -45.27 -30.99
CA ARG A 9 -9.23 -43.95 -31.05
C ARG A 9 -10.22 -42.87 -30.61
N ARG A 10 -10.03 -42.28 -29.42
CA ARG A 10 -10.64 -41.00 -29.05
C ARG A 10 -9.89 -39.87 -29.75
N SER A 11 -10.58 -39.12 -30.58
CA SER A 11 -10.11 -37.89 -31.20
C SER A 11 -9.96 -36.81 -30.11
N SER A 12 -8.73 -36.43 -29.76
CA SER A 12 -8.45 -35.26 -28.94
C SER A 12 -8.40 -34.02 -29.84
N VAL A 13 -9.46 -33.20 -29.80
CA VAL A 13 -9.44 -31.88 -30.43
C VAL A 13 -8.55 -30.97 -29.60
N SER A 14 -7.31 -30.78 -30.03
CA SER A 14 -6.40 -29.79 -29.44
C SER A 14 -6.85 -28.40 -29.88
N ARG A 15 -7.54 -27.68 -29.00
CA ARG A 15 -7.92 -26.28 -29.22
C ARG A 15 -6.65 -25.42 -29.07
N VAL A 16 -5.98 -25.16 -30.19
CA VAL A 16 -4.87 -24.21 -30.25
C VAL A 16 -5.45 -22.82 -30.01
N TYR A 17 -5.32 -22.32 -28.78
CA TYR A 17 -5.50 -20.90 -28.50
C TYR A 17 -4.22 -20.18 -28.92
N THR A 18 -4.10 -19.87 -30.21
CA THR A 18 -3.21 -18.80 -30.67
C THR A 18 -3.77 -17.49 -30.13
N ARG A 19 -3.29 -17.07 -28.95
CA ARG A 19 -3.45 -15.70 -28.48
C ARG A 19 -2.69 -14.81 -29.45
N PRO A 20 -3.32 -13.81 -30.09
CA PRO A 20 -2.56 -12.81 -30.81
C PRO A 20 -1.68 -12.10 -29.79
N PHE A 21 -0.37 -12.19 -30.00
CA PHE A 21 0.61 -11.34 -29.33
C PHE A 21 0.36 -9.90 -29.79
N PHE A 22 -0.51 -9.19 -29.07
CA PHE A 22 -0.56 -7.74 -29.15
C PHE A 22 0.66 -7.20 -28.42
N ASN A 23 1.66 -6.82 -29.20
CA ASN A 23 2.76 -5.98 -28.76
C ASN A 23 2.21 -4.56 -28.55
N VAL A 24 1.53 -4.31 -27.43
CA VAL A 24 1.13 -2.97 -27.01
C VAL A 24 2.30 -2.33 -26.27
N ARG A 25 3.19 -1.71 -27.04
CA ARG A 25 4.01 -0.60 -26.51
C ARG A 25 3.11 0.63 -26.49
N GLY A 26 2.73 1.12 -25.32
CA GLY A 26 2.10 2.43 -25.23
C GLY A 26 1.30 2.68 -23.97
N LEU A 27 1.84 3.59 -23.15
CA LEU A 27 1.20 4.34 -22.06
C LEU A 27 0.83 3.50 -20.83
N ALA A 28 1.71 3.54 -19.84
CA ALA A 28 1.32 3.33 -18.45
C ALA A 28 0.12 4.25 -18.18
N THR A 29 -1.05 3.65 -17.99
CA THR A 29 -2.21 4.35 -17.46
C THR A 29 -1.87 4.73 -16.04
N GLU A 30 -1.25 5.89 -15.86
CA GLU A 30 -1.17 6.50 -14.54
C GLU A 30 -2.61 6.63 -14.06
N ALA A 31 -2.93 5.97 -12.94
CA ALA A 31 -4.26 6.01 -12.37
C ALA A 31 -4.64 7.50 -12.22
N PHE A 32 -5.80 7.90 -12.75
CA PHE A 32 -6.26 9.27 -12.64
C PHE A 32 -6.52 9.60 -11.17
N VAL A 33 -5.51 10.16 -10.50
CA VAL A 33 -5.64 10.66 -9.15
C VAL A 33 -6.05 12.13 -9.27
N SER A 34 -7.15 12.51 -8.62
CA SER A 34 -7.59 13.91 -8.56
C SER A 34 -6.44 14.79 -8.06
N ARG A 35 -6.22 15.96 -8.67
CA ARG A 35 -5.14 16.91 -8.29
C ARG A 35 -5.18 17.31 -6.80
N HIS A 36 -6.31 17.12 -6.14
CA HIS A 36 -6.49 17.36 -4.69
C HIS A 36 -5.69 16.38 -3.81
N TYR A 37 -5.04 15.37 -4.38
CA TYR A 37 -4.21 14.40 -3.66
C TYR A 37 -2.75 14.82 -3.49
N GLN A 38 -2.32 15.92 -4.12
CA GLN A 38 -0.99 16.46 -3.91
C GLN A 38 -0.94 17.23 -2.59
N MET A 39 0.03 16.84 -1.76
CA MET A 39 0.35 17.54 -0.53
C MET A 39 0.73 19.00 -0.83
N GLN A 40 0.03 19.95 -0.22
CA GLN A 40 0.22 21.39 -0.47
C GLN A 40 1.48 21.90 0.24
N ASP A 41 1.65 21.58 1.52
CA ASP A 41 2.86 21.92 2.28
C ASP A 41 3.22 20.82 3.31
N PRO A 42 4.48 20.38 3.42
CA PRO A 42 4.95 19.53 4.51
C PRO A 42 4.63 20.07 5.92
N LYS A 43 4.54 21.39 6.09
CA LYS A 43 4.17 22.04 7.36
C LYS A 43 2.76 21.68 7.81
N ASP A 44 1.83 21.46 6.88
CA ASP A 44 0.47 21.05 7.22
C ASP A 44 0.44 19.73 7.99
N VAL A 45 1.38 18.82 7.68
CA VAL A 45 1.53 17.55 8.39
C VAL A 45 2.02 17.79 9.80
N SER A 46 3.11 18.56 9.96
CA SER A 46 3.65 18.84 11.29
C SER A 46 2.63 19.55 12.18
N ASP A 47 1.89 20.52 11.63
CA ASP A 47 0.89 21.28 12.36
C ASP A 47 -0.32 20.41 12.74
N PHE A 48 -0.76 19.52 11.85
CA PHE A 48 -1.80 18.55 12.17
C PHE A 48 -1.36 17.58 13.27
N LEU A 49 -0.15 17.01 13.18
CA LEU A 49 0.37 16.08 14.18
C LEU A 49 0.53 16.76 15.55
N ARG A 50 0.99 18.02 15.58
CA ARG A 50 1.07 18.83 16.81
C ARG A 50 -0.29 19.11 17.41
N ARG A 51 -1.29 19.49 16.60
CA ARG A 51 -2.68 19.68 17.07
C ARG A 51 -3.28 18.42 17.68
N LYS A 52 -2.86 17.25 17.22
CA LYS A 52 -3.27 15.94 17.75
C LYS A 52 -2.38 15.44 18.89
N SER A 53 -1.54 16.31 19.46
CA SER A 53 -0.62 16.03 20.57
C SER A 53 0.26 14.79 20.37
N LEU A 54 0.56 14.46 19.12
CA LEU A 54 1.44 13.33 18.78
C LEU A 54 2.89 13.77 18.90
N ALA A 55 3.70 12.99 19.63
CA ALA A 55 5.14 13.19 19.68
C ALA A 55 5.75 12.71 18.35
N VAL A 56 6.50 13.59 17.68
CA VAL A 56 7.06 13.34 16.34
C VAL A 56 8.53 13.67 16.30
N ARG A 57 9.31 12.86 15.60
CA ARG A 57 10.67 13.17 15.16
C ARG A 57 10.63 13.54 13.69
N GLU A 58 11.24 14.67 13.36
CA GLU A 58 11.38 15.11 11.99
C GLU A 58 12.70 14.60 11.39
N THR A 59 12.64 14.16 10.14
CA THR A 59 13.80 13.79 9.31
C THR A 59 13.64 14.47 7.95
N ASP A 60 14.63 14.48 7.08
CA ASP A 60 14.58 15.20 5.79
C ASP A 60 13.39 14.75 4.92
N THR A 61 13.08 13.46 4.93
CA THR A 61 12.07 12.85 4.05
C THR A 61 10.77 12.47 4.76
N HIS A 62 10.81 12.24 6.07
CA HIS A 62 9.69 11.68 6.84
C HIS A 62 9.47 12.40 8.16
N PHE A 63 8.23 12.38 8.63
CA PHE A 63 7.86 12.56 10.03
C PHE A 63 7.64 11.20 10.67
N VAL A 64 8.37 10.91 11.76
CA VAL A 64 8.30 9.64 12.47
C VAL A 64 7.56 9.84 13.78
N VAL A 65 6.34 9.32 13.87
CA VAL A 65 5.49 9.42 15.07
C VAL A 65 5.95 8.41 16.11
N ARG A 66 6.13 8.86 17.37
CA ARG A 66 6.59 8.06 18.50
C ARG A 66 5.64 6.89 18.78
N ASP A 67 4.36 7.20 18.99
CA ASP A 67 3.34 6.21 19.31
C ASP A 67 2.29 6.18 18.19
N CYS A 68 2.12 5.02 17.56
CA CYS A 68 1.12 4.83 16.52
C CYS A 68 -0.29 4.84 17.14
N PRO A 69 -1.21 5.72 16.71
CA PRO A 69 -2.57 5.81 17.26
C PRO A 69 -3.46 4.63 16.88
N PHE A 70 -3.08 3.86 15.85
CA PHE A 70 -3.84 2.71 15.36
C PHE A 70 -3.32 1.37 15.90
N CYS A 71 -2.24 1.41 16.67
CA CYS A 71 -1.67 0.23 17.29
C CYS A 71 -2.44 -0.14 18.56
N HIS A 72 -2.52 -1.44 18.86
CA HIS A 72 -2.81 -1.87 20.23
C HIS A 72 -1.73 -1.35 21.20
N ALA A 73 -2.02 -1.30 22.50
CA ALA A 73 -1.13 -0.75 23.52
C ALA A 73 0.34 -1.20 23.37
N THR A 74 1.26 -0.24 23.39
CA THR A 74 2.71 -0.45 23.19
C THR A 74 3.47 -0.65 24.50
N HIS A 75 2.83 -0.37 25.64
CA HIS A 75 3.40 -0.37 26.99
C HIS A 75 4.70 0.44 27.11
N GLY A 76 4.92 1.44 26.24
CA GLY A 76 6.10 2.29 26.28
C GLY A 76 7.43 1.58 26.02
N LYS A 77 7.42 0.34 25.50
CA LYS A 77 8.67 -0.37 25.16
C LYS A 77 9.40 0.37 24.05
N ALA A 78 10.69 0.64 24.25
CA ALA A 78 11.51 1.43 23.32
C ALA A 78 11.49 0.88 21.88
N ASP A 79 11.47 -0.44 21.70
CA ASP A 79 11.44 -1.10 20.39
C ASP A 79 10.14 -0.84 19.60
N ASN A 80 9.06 -0.49 20.29
CA ASN A 80 7.75 -0.21 19.69
C ASN A 80 7.59 1.26 19.30
N LEU A 81 8.50 2.14 19.76
CA LEU A 81 8.43 3.56 19.49
C LEU A 81 8.97 3.87 18.09
N PHE A 82 8.53 4.99 17.53
CA PHE A 82 9.04 5.53 16.27
C PHE A 82 8.92 4.57 15.08
N LYS A 83 7.85 3.76 15.06
CA LYS A 83 7.56 2.80 13.97
C LYS A 83 6.56 3.31 12.95
N MET A 84 5.98 4.50 13.15
CA MET A 84 5.00 5.10 12.23
C MET A 84 5.64 6.22 11.43
N TYR A 85 5.69 6.07 10.12
CA TYR A 85 6.37 6.96 9.20
C TYR A 85 5.30 7.67 8.37
N VAL A 86 5.45 8.98 8.21
CA VAL A 86 4.62 9.81 7.33
C VAL A 86 5.56 10.53 6.37
N HIS A 87 5.42 10.25 5.07
CA HIS A 87 6.27 10.83 4.05
C HIS A 87 5.88 12.29 3.80
N LYS A 88 6.86 13.21 3.83
CA LYS A 88 6.61 14.65 3.73
C LYS A 88 6.02 15.07 2.38
N THR A 89 6.57 14.56 1.29
CA THR A 89 6.17 14.93 -0.08
C THR A 89 5.09 14.02 -0.66
N GLN A 90 5.26 12.70 -0.55
CA GLN A 90 4.33 11.73 -1.12
C GLN A 90 2.96 11.67 -0.40
N GLY A 91 2.87 12.19 0.83
CA GLY A 91 1.62 12.17 1.58
C GLY A 91 1.13 10.75 1.85
N VAL A 92 2.05 9.81 2.08
CA VAL A 92 1.74 8.42 2.46
C VAL A 92 2.19 8.17 3.89
N TYR A 93 1.49 7.29 4.60
CA TYR A 93 1.91 6.82 5.91
C TYR A 93 2.02 5.31 5.96
N LYS A 94 2.89 4.82 6.85
CA LYS A 94 3.08 3.40 7.12
C LYS A 94 3.53 3.17 8.55
N CYS A 95 2.84 2.27 9.25
CA CYS A 95 3.29 1.74 10.53
C CYS A 95 3.95 0.38 10.32
N HIS A 96 5.20 0.25 10.77
CA HIS A 96 5.94 -1.01 10.74
C HIS A 96 5.52 -2.00 11.84
N ARG A 97 4.66 -1.58 12.78
CA ARG A 97 4.18 -2.43 13.89
C ARG A 97 2.84 -3.09 13.60
N CYS A 98 1.77 -2.31 13.40
CA CYS A 98 0.44 -2.86 13.10
C CYS A 98 0.14 -2.99 11.60
N GLY A 99 1.05 -2.54 10.72
CA GLY A 99 0.86 -2.61 9.27
C GLY A 99 -0.10 -1.55 8.71
N SER A 100 -0.67 -0.66 9.54
CA SER A 100 -1.54 0.41 9.04
C SER A 100 -0.80 1.29 8.04
N ALA A 101 -1.32 1.40 6.83
CA ALA A 101 -0.75 2.24 5.78
C ALA A 101 -1.87 2.85 4.94
N GLY A 102 -1.52 3.88 4.17
CA GLY A 102 -2.44 4.56 3.27
C GLY A 102 -1.97 5.97 2.94
N SER A 103 -2.89 6.76 2.41
CA SER A 103 -2.65 8.18 2.15
C SER A 103 -2.76 9.02 3.43
N TRP A 104 -2.25 10.24 3.38
CA TRP A 104 -2.39 11.24 4.43
C TRP A 104 -3.86 11.58 4.69
N PHE A 105 -4.72 11.50 3.66
CA PHE A 105 -6.15 11.67 3.84
C PHE A 105 -6.76 10.53 4.66
N ASP A 106 -6.39 9.28 4.35
CA ASP A 106 -6.83 8.11 5.13
C ASP A 106 -6.35 8.19 6.58
N PHE A 107 -5.13 8.70 6.80
CA PHE A 107 -4.61 8.96 8.14
C PHE A 107 -5.52 9.92 8.91
N LYS A 108 -5.82 11.09 8.33
CA LYS A 108 -6.70 12.08 8.95
C LYS A 108 -8.09 11.52 9.22
N HIS A 109 -8.67 10.79 8.27
CA HIS A 109 -10.01 10.23 8.40
C HIS A 109 -10.07 9.17 9.50
N LYS A 110 -9.12 8.22 9.54
CA LYS A 110 -9.03 7.22 10.62
C LYS A 110 -8.84 7.82 12.00
N LEU A 111 -8.14 8.96 12.07
CA LEU A 111 -7.87 9.64 13.34
C LEU A 111 -8.99 10.60 13.77
N GLN A 112 -10.00 10.81 12.92
CA GLN A 112 -11.23 11.55 13.23
C GLN A 112 -12.40 10.63 13.56
N GLY A 113 -12.40 9.40 13.02
CA GLY A 113 -13.44 8.39 13.28
C GLY A 113 -13.21 7.55 14.54
N ASN A 114 -12.26 7.92 15.39
CA ASN A 114 -11.86 7.22 16.60
C ASN A 114 -11.71 8.23 17.74
#